data_AF-A0A953QTU7-F1
#
_entry.id   AF-A0A953QTU7-F1
#
_cell.length_a   1.000
_cell.length_b   1.000
_cell.length_c   1.000
_cell.angle_alpha   90.00
_cell.angle_beta   90.00
_cell.angle_gamma   90.00
#
_symmetry.space_group_name_H-M   'P 1'
#
loop_
_entity.id
_entity.type
_entity.pdbx_description
1 polymer ?
#
loop_
_entity_poly.entity_id
_entity_poly.type
_entity_poly.pdbx_seq_one_letter_code
_entity_poly.pdbx_strand_id
1 'polypeptide(L)'
;MRVAPIAVCLALLAASQIAAQSPLTSEGFDHFYNLEYEAAIADFTAGTVEHPEDPAAWNHLAQAILYQAMYRSGALESELVSGTNPFLHREKVKVTPAEQQRFDDAIAKSVRISRAGLQRNPDDPRALEAFGVAYGLRANYNFLVRKAWLDALHDATDARKAHKRLCEIEPDNLDARLIPGVYDYVTGSLPFGYRILAFLAGYHGDRSRGIRTLETVAREGVWNRADAQVLLAAIYRREHHARDAVSLLQDLIGQFPRNHLVRFELVQMYSDLGDQEAARKEIEAIWELHRTGAPGFAELMPEKIDYLEGNFLFWYNDLDPALEHMQKVTAKAMQLDLNTCLMSWMRLGQIYDLKKLRPQALAAYREAIAAAPQSEVAKESKQYIGKPYRRSLPAERSALESRN
;
A
#
# COMPACT_ATOMS: atom_id res chain seq x y z
N MET A 1 9.99 10.96 -30.69
CA MET A 1 10.28 11.40 -29.31
C MET A 1 9.32 10.68 -28.37
N ARG A 2 9.78 9.65 -27.66
CA ARG A 2 8.96 8.90 -26.70
C ARG A 2 8.92 9.72 -25.40
N VAL A 3 7.76 10.30 -25.10
CA VAL A 3 7.52 11.07 -23.87
C VAL A 3 7.64 10.09 -22.70
N ALA A 4 8.64 10.29 -21.84
CA ALA A 4 8.83 9.50 -20.64
C ALA A 4 7.65 9.78 -19.68
N PRO A 5 6.98 8.76 -19.12
CA PRO A 5 5.70 8.99 -18.49
C PRO A 5 5.89 9.36 -17.00
N ILE A 6 4.99 10.24 -16.55
CA ILE A 6 5.07 11.11 -15.36
C ILE A 6 4.94 10.31 -14.05
N ALA A 7 5.87 10.53 -13.13
CA ALA A 7 5.91 9.90 -11.81
C ALA A 7 4.85 10.50 -10.88
N VAL A 8 3.88 9.69 -10.46
CA VAL A 8 2.84 10.05 -9.48
C VAL A 8 2.79 8.93 -8.45
N CYS A 9 3.52 9.05 -7.35
CA CYS A 9 3.49 8.05 -6.29
C CYS A 9 2.21 8.24 -5.46
N LEU A 10 1.04 7.78 -5.88
CA LEU A 10 -0.13 7.98 -5.03
C LEU A 10 -0.13 7.00 -3.86
N ALA A 11 0.00 7.57 -2.67
CA ALA A 11 -0.29 6.89 -1.43
C ALA A 11 -1.80 6.64 -1.34
N LEU A 12 -2.12 5.48 -0.77
CA LEU A 12 -3.47 4.95 -0.58
C LEU A 12 -4.34 5.93 0.20
N LEU A 13 -5.32 6.54 -0.46
CA LEU A 13 -6.26 7.48 0.14
C LEU A 13 -7.66 6.93 -0.06
N ALA A 14 -8.36 6.68 1.04
CA ALA A 14 -9.68 7.25 1.19
C ALA A 14 -9.71 7.96 2.53
N ALA A 15 -10.48 9.03 2.59
CA ALA A 15 -10.84 9.71 3.82
C ALA A 15 -12.35 9.69 3.86
N SER A 16 -12.96 9.51 5.02
CA SER A 16 -14.41 9.60 5.08
C SER A 16 -14.94 9.84 6.47
N GLN A 17 -15.70 10.93 6.63
CA GLN A 17 -16.58 11.15 7.76
C GLN A 17 -18.03 10.81 7.38
N ILE A 18 -18.71 9.99 8.21
CA ILE A 18 -20.18 10.02 8.32
C ILE A 18 -20.52 10.56 9.70
N ALA A 19 -21.53 11.42 9.76
CA ALA A 19 -22.03 11.97 11.01
C ALA A 19 -22.50 10.86 11.97
N ALA A 20 -22.07 10.99 13.23
CA ALA A 20 -22.58 10.32 14.43
C ALA A 20 -22.20 8.85 14.68
N GLN A 21 -20.93 8.46 14.46
CA GLN A 21 -20.21 7.39 15.20
C GLN A 21 -18.81 7.21 14.60
N SER A 22 -17.73 7.21 15.42
CA SER A 22 -16.34 6.99 14.94
C SER A 22 -16.27 5.80 13.96
N PRO A 23 -15.44 5.81 12.89
CA PRO A 23 -15.43 4.71 11.93
C PRO A 23 -14.93 3.41 12.57
N LEU A 24 -14.22 3.50 13.70
CA LEU A 24 -13.90 2.37 14.59
C LEU A 24 -15.14 1.65 15.16
N THR A 25 -16.34 2.18 14.94
CA THR A 25 -17.62 1.60 15.39
C THR A 25 -18.58 1.23 14.27
N SER A 26 -18.24 1.47 12.98
CA SER A 26 -19.05 0.95 11.87
C SER A 26 -18.55 -0.43 11.45
N GLU A 27 -19.45 -1.41 11.36
CA GLU A 27 -19.12 -2.80 11.02
C GLU A 27 -18.34 -2.89 9.68
N GLY A 28 -18.69 -2.06 8.69
CA GLY A 28 -18.01 -2.02 7.40
C GLY A 28 -16.54 -1.58 7.47
N PHE A 29 -16.18 -0.63 8.34
CA PHE A 29 -14.79 -0.24 8.52
C PHE A 29 -13.99 -1.23 9.36
N ASP A 30 -14.62 -1.87 10.36
CA ASP A 30 -13.98 -2.97 11.08
C ASP A 30 -13.61 -4.10 10.11
N HIS A 31 -14.53 -4.53 9.24
CA HIS A 31 -14.24 -5.50 8.18
C HIS A 31 -13.16 -5.00 7.20
N PHE A 32 -13.26 -3.75 6.75
CA PHE A 32 -12.31 -3.17 5.78
C PHE A 32 -10.88 -3.19 6.31
N TYR A 33 -10.65 -2.67 7.51
CA TYR A 33 -9.31 -2.60 8.10
C TYR A 33 -8.80 -3.96 8.57
N ASN A 34 -9.67 -4.96 8.75
CA ASN A 34 -9.28 -6.34 9.03
C ASN A 34 -9.12 -7.21 7.77
N LEU A 35 -9.08 -6.59 6.57
CA LEU A 35 -8.89 -7.27 5.26
C LEU A 35 -10.06 -8.15 4.83
N GLU A 36 -11.22 -8.03 5.49
CA GLU A 36 -12.44 -8.79 5.23
C GLU A 36 -13.27 -8.08 4.14
N TYR A 37 -12.63 -7.84 2.98
CA TYR A 37 -13.16 -6.94 1.95
C TYR A 37 -14.51 -7.36 1.37
N GLU A 38 -14.82 -8.66 1.29
CA GLU A 38 -16.13 -9.11 0.81
C GLU A 38 -17.26 -8.67 1.75
N ALA A 39 -17.04 -8.81 3.07
CA ALA A 39 -17.96 -8.34 4.09
C ALA A 39 -18.06 -6.81 4.08
N ALA A 40 -16.92 -6.11 4.03
CA ALA A 40 -16.90 -4.65 3.92
C ALA A 40 -17.65 -4.13 2.68
N ILE A 41 -17.49 -4.78 1.52
CA ILE A 41 -18.23 -4.44 0.29
C ILE A 41 -19.73 -4.66 0.48
N ALA A 42 -20.13 -5.74 1.17
CA ALA A 42 -21.55 -5.98 1.47
C ALA A 42 -22.13 -4.88 2.36
N ASP A 43 -21.43 -4.51 3.45
CA ASP A 43 -21.85 -3.46 4.38
C ASP A 43 -21.94 -2.10 3.69
N PHE A 44 -20.91 -1.72 2.94
CA PHE A 44 -20.93 -0.45 2.20
C PHE A 44 -21.97 -0.46 1.08
N THR A 45 -22.23 -1.60 0.44
CA THR A 45 -23.35 -1.71 -0.51
C THR A 45 -24.69 -1.45 0.19
N ALA A 46 -24.92 -2.03 1.36
CA ALA A 46 -26.13 -1.76 2.15
C ALA A 46 -26.24 -0.27 2.50
N GLY A 47 -25.12 0.36 2.91
CA GLY A 47 -25.05 1.80 3.15
C GLY A 47 -25.43 2.66 1.94
N THR A 48 -25.07 2.25 0.71
CA THR A 48 -25.51 2.96 -0.52
C THR A 48 -27.01 2.82 -0.80
N VAL A 49 -27.65 1.75 -0.30
CA VAL A 49 -29.10 1.53 -0.46
C VAL A 49 -29.87 2.33 0.60
N GLU A 50 -29.38 2.38 1.83
CA GLU A 50 -29.98 3.14 2.92
C GLU A 50 -29.83 4.66 2.73
N HIS A 51 -28.67 5.08 2.21
CA HIS A 51 -28.32 6.49 2.02
C HIS A 51 -27.90 6.80 0.56
N PRO A 52 -28.81 6.64 -0.43
CA PRO A 52 -28.45 6.73 -1.84
C PRO A 52 -28.01 8.12 -2.31
N GLU A 53 -28.34 9.17 -1.55
CA GLU A 53 -27.93 10.55 -1.82
C GLU A 53 -26.85 11.05 -0.85
N ASP A 54 -26.25 10.17 -0.04
CA ASP A 54 -25.02 10.47 0.69
C ASP A 54 -23.80 10.11 -0.17
N PRO A 55 -22.98 11.09 -0.60
CA PRO A 55 -21.81 10.79 -1.44
C PRO A 55 -20.72 10.00 -0.69
N ALA A 56 -20.66 10.05 0.64
CA ALA A 56 -19.67 9.30 1.43
C ALA A 56 -19.92 7.78 1.36
N ALA A 57 -21.18 7.34 1.42
CA ALA A 57 -21.54 5.93 1.28
C ALA A 57 -21.01 5.32 -0.04
N TRP A 58 -21.11 6.08 -1.14
CA TRP A 58 -20.57 5.66 -2.44
C TRP A 58 -19.04 5.67 -2.48
N ASN A 59 -18.38 6.59 -1.78
CA ASN A 59 -16.93 6.57 -1.63
C ASN A 59 -16.44 5.33 -0.88
N HIS A 60 -17.11 4.91 0.21
CA HIS A 60 -16.73 3.71 0.95
C HIS A 60 -16.83 2.44 0.08
N LEU A 61 -17.91 2.33 -0.70
CA LEU A 61 -18.06 1.21 -1.64
C LEU A 61 -16.92 1.20 -2.68
N ALA A 62 -16.61 2.36 -3.28
CA ALA A 62 -15.52 2.47 -4.23
C ALA A 62 -14.16 2.15 -3.60
N GLN A 63 -13.92 2.58 -2.35
CA GLN A 63 -12.72 2.28 -1.58
C GLN A 63 -12.58 0.77 -1.37
N ALA A 64 -13.59 0.09 -0.86
CA ALA A 64 -13.52 -1.35 -0.59
C ALA A 64 -13.27 -2.17 -1.86
N ILE A 65 -13.90 -1.82 -2.99
CA ILE A 65 -13.66 -2.47 -4.28
C ILE A 65 -12.21 -2.29 -4.73
N LEU A 66 -11.67 -1.07 -4.65
CA LEU A 66 -10.28 -0.80 -5.05
C LEU A 66 -9.28 -1.54 -4.15
N TYR A 67 -9.46 -1.50 -2.84
CA TYR A 67 -8.53 -2.14 -1.90
C TYR A 67 -8.61 -3.66 -1.96
N GLN A 68 -9.78 -4.25 -2.21
CA GLN A 68 -9.89 -5.70 -2.47
C GLN A 68 -9.05 -6.11 -3.68
N ALA A 69 -9.12 -5.33 -4.77
CA ALA A 69 -8.31 -5.60 -5.96
C ALA A 69 -6.81 -5.48 -5.66
N MET A 70 -6.42 -4.47 -4.88
CA MET A 70 -5.03 -4.30 -4.45
C MET A 70 -4.55 -5.43 -3.55
N TYR A 71 -5.36 -5.85 -2.59
CA TYR A 71 -5.08 -6.96 -1.69
C TYR A 71 -4.84 -8.25 -2.48
N ARG A 72 -5.75 -8.61 -3.39
CA ARG A 72 -5.61 -9.78 -4.27
C ARG A 72 -4.37 -9.76 -5.16
N SER A 73 -3.87 -8.59 -5.51
CA SER A 73 -2.64 -8.47 -6.32
C SER A 73 -1.35 -8.38 -5.49
N GLY A 74 -1.44 -8.42 -4.15
CA GLY A 74 -0.32 -8.18 -3.24
C GLY A 74 0.11 -6.71 -3.17
N ALA A 75 -0.66 -5.78 -3.77
CA ALA A 75 -0.28 -4.37 -3.90
C ALA A 75 -0.38 -3.55 -2.60
N LEU A 76 -0.95 -4.15 -1.55
CA LEU A 76 -0.97 -3.59 -0.19
C LEU A 76 0.27 -3.97 0.63
N GLU A 77 1.11 -4.88 0.12
CA GLU A 77 2.35 -5.23 0.81
C GLU A 77 3.39 -4.14 0.68
N SER A 78 3.90 -3.73 1.81
CA SER A 78 4.90 -2.70 2.02
C SER A 78 6.27 -3.01 1.39
N GLU A 79 6.61 -4.28 1.17
CA GLU A 79 7.83 -4.66 0.43
C GLU A 79 7.87 -4.01 -0.95
N LEU A 80 6.70 -3.77 -1.55
CA LEU A 80 6.58 -3.11 -2.84
C LEU A 80 6.94 -1.63 -2.77
N VAL A 81 6.80 -0.96 -1.62
CA VAL A 81 7.09 0.48 -1.45
C VAL A 81 8.53 0.75 -0.98
N SER A 82 9.30 -0.30 -0.68
CA SER A 82 10.69 -0.22 -0.23
C SER A 82 11.71 -0.22 -1.40
N GLY A 83 12.81 0.53 -1.24
CA GLY A 83 13.95 0.53 -2.16
C GLY A 83 13.79 1.36 -3.46
N THR A 84 14.67 1.10 -4.44
CA THR A 84 14.75 1.78 -5.75
C THR A 84 13.68 1.36 -6.75
N ASN A 85 12.67 0.59 -6.33
CA ASN A 85 11.65 0.01 -7.21
C ASN A 85 10.68 1.10 -7.70
N PRO A 86 10.72 1.52 -8.98
CA PRO A 86 9.86 2.59 -9.44
C PRO A 86 8.42 2.09 -9.47
N PHE A 87 7.53 2.70 -8.69
CA PHE A 87 6.08 2.42 -8.68
C PHE A 87 5.45 2.31 -10.09
N LEU A 88 6.06 3.00 -11.07
CA LEU A 88 5.67 3.04 -12.48
C LEU A 88 5.88 1.73 -13.26
N HIS A 89 6.79 0.85 -12.80
CA HIS A 89 7.10 -0.40 -13.50
C HIS A 89 6.37 -1.62 -12.91
N ARG A 90 5.48 -1.39 -11.94
CA ARG A 90 4.62 -2.45 -11.40
C ARG A 90 3.68 -2.96 -12.47
N GLU A 91 3.36 -4.26 -12.38
CA GLU A 91 2.25 -4.80 -13.15
C GLU A 91 0.94 -4.07 -12.81
N LYS A 92 0.00 -4.12 -13.75
CA LYS A 92 -1.33 -3.57 -13.57
C LYS A 92 -2.10 -4.45 -12.59
N VAL A 93 -2.74 -3.82 -11.61
CA VAL A 93 -3.72 -4.50 -10.76
C VAL A 93 -4.85 -5.01 -11.65
N LYS A 94 -5.11 -6.32 -11.61
CA LYS A 94 -6.12 -6.96 -12.44
C LYS A 94 -7.48 -6.88 -11.75
N VAL A 95 -8.43 -6.27 -12.44
CA VAL A 95 -9.83 -6.17 -12.04
C VAL A 95 -10.68 -6.81 -13.13
N THR A 96 -11.80 -7.42 -12.74
CA THR A 96 -12.83 -7.90 -13.65
C THR A 96 -13.63 -6.72 -14.22
N PRO A 97 -14.27 -6.88 -15.40
CA PRO A 97 -15.15 -5.85 -15.94
C PRO A 97 -16.28 -5.46 -14.98
N ALA A 98 -16.80 -6.40 -14.19
CA ALA A 98 -17.86 -6.15 -13.22
C ALA A 98 -17.36 -5.31 -12.03
N GLU A 99 -16.18 -5.61 -11.48
CA GLU A 99 -15.55 -4.79 -10.43
C GLU A 99 -15.24 -3.39 -10.93
N GLN A 100 -14.72 -3.27 -12.15
CA GLN A 100 -14.47 -1.97 -12.77
C GLN A 100 -15.77 -1.16 -12.91
N GLN A 101 -16.84 -1.77 -13.42
CA GLN A 101 -18.13 -1.11 -13.57
C GLN A 101 -18.69 -0.64 -12.22
N ARG A 102 -18.66 -1.50 -11.19
CA ARG A 102 -19.13 -1.12 -9.84
C ARG A 102 -18.32 0.03 -9.25
N PHE A 103 -17.00 0.03 -9.42
CA PHE A 103 -16.13 1.13 -9.00
C PHE A 103 -16.48 2.44 -9.74
N ASP A 104 -16.56 2.37 -11.07
CA ASP A 104 -16.87 3.53 -11.92
C ASP A 104 -18.24 4.13 -11.59
N ASP A 105 -19.26 3.30 -11.36
CA ASP A 105 -20.61 3.72 -10.98
C ASP A 105 -20.63 4.40 -9.60
N ALA A 106 -19.94 3.82 -8.62
CA ALA A 106 -19.85 4.40 -7.28
C ALA A 106 -19.16 5.77 -7.29
N ILE A 107 -18.03 5.90 -7.98
CA ILE A 107 -17.34 7.18 -8.15
C ILE A 107 -18.22 8.20 -8.90
N ALA A 108 -18.88 7.78 -9.99
CA ALA A 108 -19.75 8.67 -10.76
C ALA A 108 -20.91 9.20 -9.91
N LYS A 109 -21.52 8.35 -9.07
CA LYS A 109 -22.63 8.72 -8.19
C LYS A 109 -22.17 9.68 -7.09
N SER A 110 -21.05 9.41 -6.41
CA SER A 110 -20.43 10.30 -5.43
C SER A 110 -20.11 11.68 -6.01
N VAL A 111 -19.44 11.72 -7.17
CA VAL A 111 -19.07 12.98 -7.84
C VAL A 111 -20.30 13.77 -8.28
N ARG A 112 -21.33 13.10 -8.81
CA ARG A 112 -22.60 13.76 -9.21
C ARG A 112 -23.26 14.45 -8.03
N ILE A 113 -23.40 13.75 -6.90
CA ILE A 113 -24.02 14.29 -5.68
C ILE A 113 -23.21 15.46 -5.15
N SER A 114 -21.89 15.27 -5.01
CA SER A 114 -20.99 16.30 -4.50
C SER A 114 -20.98 17.55 -5.38
N ARG A 115 -20.95 17.41 -6.71
CA ARG A 115 -21.06 18.55 -7.63
C ARG A 115 -22.38 19.30 -7.49
N ALA A 116 -23.50 18.60 -7.28
CA ALA A 116 -24.79 19.24 -7.04
C ALA A 116 -24.80 20.01 -5.71
N GLY A 117 -24.12 19.51 -4.67
CA GLY A 117 -23.88 20.24 -3.42
C GLY A 117 -23.07 21.52 -3.64
N LEU A 118 -21.91 21.39 -4.30
CA LEU A 118 -21.01 22.52 -4.61
C LEU A 118 -21.62 23.59 -5.52
N GLN A 119 -22.57 23.22 -6.39
CA GLN A 119 -23.32 24.18 -7.19
C GLN A 119 -24.28 25.03 -6.34
N ARG A 120 -24.82 24.47 -5.27
CA ARG A 120 -25.73 25.20 -4.34
C ARG A 120 -24.93 26.02 -3.34
N ASN A 121 -23.84 25.45 -2.83
CA ASN A 121 -22.92 26.10 -1.92
C ASN A 121 -21.48 25.66 -2.27
N PRO A 122 -20.66 26.54 -2.89
CA PRO A 122 -19.27 26.23 -3.23
C PRO A 122 -18.38 25.85 -2.03
N ASP A 123 -18.80 26.25 -0.82
CA ASP A 123 -18.09 26.00 0.43
C ASP A 123 -18.81 24.97 1.30
N ASP A 124 -19.65 24.10 0.72
CA ASP A 124 -20.27 22.97 1.43
C ASP A 124 -19.19 21.97 1.89
N PRO A 125 -18.95 21.83 3.21
CA PRO A 125 -17.86 20.99 3.71
C PRO A 125 -18.01 19.53 3.32
N ARG A 126 -19.24 18.99 3.39
CA ARG A 126 -19.53 17.59 3.06
C ARG A 126 -19.34 17.33 1.57
N ALA A 127 -19.75 18.27 0.73
CA ALA A 127 -19.57 18.14 -0.71
C ALA A 127 -18.10 18.27 -1.13
N LEU A 128 -17.32 19.16 -0.49
CA LEU A 128 -15.87 19.29 -0.72
C LEU A 128 -15.12 18.03 -0.30
N GLU A 129 -15.46 17.49 0.89
CA GLU A 129 -14.88 16.26 1.40
C GLU A 129 -15.15 15.09 0.46
N ALA A 130 -16.43 14.80 0.19
CA ALA A 130 -16.78 13.63 -0.60
C ALA A 130 -16.30 13.74 -2.05
N PHE A 131 -16.29 14.96 -2.63
CA PHE A 131 -15.67 15.21 -3.93
C PHE A 131 -14.18 14.90 -3.90
N GLY A 132 -13.46 15.40 -2.90
CA GLY A 132 -12.02 15.20 -2.81
C GLY A 132 -11.64 13.73 -2.68
N VAL A 133 -12.38 12.99 -1.87
CA VAL A 133 -12.20 11.56 -1.66
C VAL A 133 -12.48 10.77 -2.93
N ALA A 134 -13.58 11.05 -3.64
CA ALA A 134 -13.92 10.37 -4.89
C ALA A 134 -12.80 10.55 -5.94
N TYR A 135 -12.27 11.76 -6.05
CA TYR A 135 -11.16 12.06 -6.95
C TYR A 135 -9.85 11.41 -6.48
N GLY A 136 -9.58 11.35 -5.18
CA GLY A 136 -8.42 10.62 -4.64
C GLY A 136 -8.49 9.12 -4.96
N LEU A 137 -9.65 8.49 -4.78
CA LEU A 137 -9.89 7.09 -5.14
C LEU A 137 -9.74 6.86 -6.64
N ARG A 138 -10.31 7.73 -7.48
CA ARG A 138 -10.17 7.64 -8.94
C ARG A 138 -8.73 7.84 -9.40
N ALA A 139 -7.97 8.72 -8.73
CA ALA A 139 -6.55 8.90 -8.97
C ALA A 139 -5.77 7.60 -8.70
N ASN A 140 -6.03 6.95 -7.56
CA ASN A 140 -5.44 5.66 -7.20
C ASN A 140 -5.77 4.57 -8.22
N TYR A 141 -7.03 4.50 -8.64
CA TYR A 141 -7.47 3.56 -9.67
C TYR A 141 -6.79 3.82 -11.03
N ASN A 142 -6.75 5.08 -11.47
CA ASN A 142 -6.07 5.47 -12.70
C ASN A 142 -4.58 5.11 -12.66
N PHE A 143 -3.94 5.28 -11.50
CA PHE A 143 -2.53 4.95 -11.31
C PHE A 143 -2.25 3.44 -11.30
N LEU A 144 -2.93 2.68 -10.44
CA LEU A 144 -2.63 1.27 -10.15
C LEU A 144 -3.28 0.31 -11.15
N VAL A 145 -4.51 0.62 -11.55
CA VAL A 145 -5.32 -0.22 -12.42
C VAL A 145 -5.22 0.26 -13.87
N ARG A 146 -5.50 1.53 -14.20
CA ARG A 146 -5.49 1.93 -15.62
C ARG A 146 -4.10 2.23 -16.19
N LYS A 147 -3.12 2.51 -15.35
CA LYS A 147 -1.80 3.07 -15.74
C LYS A 147 -1.94 4.38 -16.54
N ALA A 148 -2.99 5.14 -16.23
CA ALA A 148 -3.31 6.43 -16.81
C ALA A 148 -2.76 7.55 -15.90
N TRP A 149 -1.43 7.73 -15.89
CA TRP A 149 -0.76 8.55 -14.87
C TRP A 149 -1.05 10.05 -14.96
N LEU A 150 -1.34 10.56 -16.16
CA LEU A 150 -1.77 11.94 -16.35
C LEU A 150 -3.16 12.19 -15.73
N ASP A 151 -4.10 11.27 -15.97
CA ASP A 151 -5.44 11.34 -15.39
C ASP A 151 -5.37 11.19 -13.86
N ALA A 152 -4.49 10.32 -13.36
CA ALA A 152 -4.22 10.19 -11.94
C ALA A 152 -3.68 11.48 -11.31
N LEU A 153 -2.76 12.19 -11.97
CA LEU A 153 -2.22 13.46 -11.48
C LEU A 153 -3.27 14.56 -11.44
N HIS A 154 -4.11 14.64 -12.48
CA HIS A 154 -5.22 15.59 -12.54
C HIS A 154 -6.17 15.32 -11.37
N ASP A 155 -6.61 14.07 -11.22
CA ASP A 155 -7.55 13.69 -10.18
C ASP A 155 -7.01 13.95 -8.77
N ALA A 156 -5.74 13.60 -8.52
CA ALA A 156 -5.07 13.89 -7.25
C ALA A 156 -4.98 15.40 -6.94
N THR A 157 -4.84 16.22 -7.98
CA THR A 157 -4.78 17.69 -7.84
C THR A 157 -6.15 18.26 -7.51
N ASP A 158 -7.21 17.76 -8.14
CA ASP A 158 -8.58 18.16 -7.82
C ASP A 158 -8.97 17.73 -6.41
N ALA A 159 -8.57 16.52 -6.00
CA ALA A 159 -8.72 16.05 -4.62
C ALA A 159 -8.06 16.99 -3.61
N ARG A 160 -6.80 17.38 -3.86
CA ARG A 160 -6.08 18.34 -3.02
C ARG A 160 -6.75 19.70 -2.98
N LYS A 161 -7.21 20.24 -4.12
CA LYS A 161 -7.87 21.56 -4.15
C LYS A 161 -9.12 21.57 -3.27
N ALA A 162 -9.94 20.53 -3.37
CA ALA A 162 -11.14 20.39 -2.56
C ALA A 162 -10.81 20.31 -1.06
N HIS A 163 -9.86 19.46 -0.66
CA HIS A 163 -9.47 19.34 0.74
C HIS A 163 -8.72 20.55 1.28
N LYS A 164 -7.93 21.25 0.46
CA LYS A 164 -7.33 22.51 0.86
C LYS A 164 -8.42 23.55 1.15
N ARG A 165 -9.44 23.64 0.29
CA ARG A 165 -10.59 24.53 0.53
C ARG A 165 -11.34 24.13 1.80
N LEU A 166 -11.55 22.82 2.02
CA LEU A 166 -12.14 22.31 3.27
C LEU A 166 -11.33 22.72 4.50
N CYS A 167 -10.00 22.59 4.47
CA CYS A 167 -9.13 23.04 5.57
C CYS A 167 -9.18 24.58 5.80
N GLU A 168 -9.51 25.38 4.78
CA GLU A 168 -9.70 26.83 4.93
C GLU A 168 -11.04 27.16 5.59
N ILE A 169 -12.09 26.36 5.35
CA ILE A 169 -13.44 26.55 5.89
C ILE A 169 -13.55 25.97 7.30
N GLU A 170 -12.93 24.81 7.54
CA GLU A 170 -12.93 24.08 8.79
C GLU A 170 -11.47 23.85 9.27
N PRO A 171 -10.80 24.89 9.80
CA PRO A 171 -9.38 24.79 10.17
C PRO A 171 -9.10 23.76 11.28
N ASP A 172 -10.10 23.47 12.11
CA ASP A 172 -10.03 22.50 13.20
C ASP A 172 -10.32 21.06 12.74
N ASN A 173 -10.78 20.86 11.50
CA ASN A 173 -10.97 19.54 10.90
C ASN A 173 -9.62 18.94 10.49
N LEU A 174 -8.97 18.24 11.42
CA LEU A 174 -7.66 17.64 11.17
C LEU A 174 -7.71 16.54 10.12
N ASP A 175 -8.79 15.77 10.07
CA ASP A 175 -8.99 14.68 9.11
C ASP A 175 -8.94 15.18 7.66
N ALA A 176 -9.47 16.38 7.38
CA ALA A 176 -9.40 17.00 6.06
C ALA A 176 -7.96 17.21 5.55
N ARG A 177 -6.96 17.22 6.45
CA ARG A 177 -5.54 17.42 6.11
C ARG A 177 -4.86 16.17 5.54
N LEU A 178 -5.51 15.00 5.59
CA LEU A 178 -4.95 13.74 5.06
C LEU A 178 -4.55 13.87 3.58
N ILE A 179 -5.48 14.24 2.69
CA ILE A 179 -5.23 14.33 1.24
C ILE A 179 -4.15 15.38 0.92
N PRO A 180 -4.19 16.62 1.46
CA PRO A 180 -3.10 17.58 1.28
C PRO A 180 -1.75 17.08 1.77
N GLY A 181 -1.70 16.40 2.93
CA GLY A 181 -0.48 15.85 3.52
C GLY A 181 0.15 14.77 2.63
N VAL A 182 -0.67 13.83 2.15
CA VAL A 182 -0.23 12.81 1.18
C VAL A 182 0.28 13.47 -0.09
N TYR A 183 -0.48 14.39 -0.68
CA TYR A 183 -0.06 15.05 -1.91
C TYR A 183 1.28 15.77 -1.74
N ASP A 184 1.47 16.50 -0.64
CA ASP A 184 2.71 17.20 -0.33
C ASP A 184 3.89 16.24 -0.19
N TYR A 185 3.70 15.10 0.50
CA TYR A 185 4.73 14.05 0.60
C TYR A 185 5.10 13.50 -0.78
N VAL A 186 4.10 13.14 -1.57
CA VAL A 186 4.26 12.49 -2.86
C VAL A 186 4.96 13.38 -3.87
N THR A 187 4.47 14.61 -4.04
CA THR A 187 5.04 15.58 -4.98
C THR A 187 6.40 16.10 -4.50
N GLY A 188 6.60 16.20 -3.18
CA GLY A 188 7.90 16.52 -2.57
C GLY A 188 8.95 15.40 -2.71
N SER A 189 8.52 14.15 -2.92
CA SER A 189 9.39 12.98 -3.06
C SER A 189 9.74 12.62 -4.50
N LEU A 190 9.36 13.46 -5.48
CA LEU A 190 9.70 13.24 -6.88
C LEU A 190 11.20 13.43 -7.12
N PRO A 191 11.84 12.60 -7.99
CA PRO A 191 13.23 12.84 -8.38
C PRO A 191 13.40 14.25 -8.97
N PHE A 192 14.56 14.85 -8.76
CA PHE A 192 14.79 16.29 -9.00
C PHE A 192 14.28 16.81 -10.35
N GLY A 193 14.58 16.12 -11.46
CA GLY A 193 14.14 16.51 -12.79
C GLY A 193 12.61 16.49 -12.96
N TYR A 194 11.93 15.51 -12.36
CA TYR A 194 10.47 15.44 -12.37
C TYR A 194 9.83 16.49 -11.47
N ARG A 195 10.46 16.82 -10.33
CA ARG A 195 10.00 17.88 -9.44
C ARG A 195 10.03 19.26 -10.13
N ILE A 196 11.02 19.53 -10.97
CA ILE A 196 11.07 20.76 -11.79
C ILE A 196 9.92 20.79 -12.81
N LEU A 197 9.69 19.69 -13.53
CA LEU A 197 8.58 19.61 -14.49
C LEU A 197 7.22 19.76 -13.81
N ALA A 198 7.05 19.12 -12.65
CA ALA A 198 5.85 19.26 -11.82
C ALA A 198 5.65 20.72 -11.39
N PHE A 199 6.70 21.38 -10.90
CA PHE A 199 6.69 22.81 -10.53
C PHE A 199 6.25 23.71 -11.69
N LEU A 200 6.84 23.52 -12.88
CA LEU A 200 6.49 24.29 -14.08
C LEU A 200 5.04 24.07 -14.53
N ALA A 201 4.49 22.88 -14.26
CA ALA A 201 3.09 22.55 -14.50
C ALA A 201 2.15 22.99 -13.35
N GLY A 202 2.66 23.71 -12.34
CA GLY A 202 1.89 24.25 -11.23
C GLY A 202 1.75 23.33 -10.02
N TYR A 203 2.41 22.16 -10.02
CA TYR A 203 2.36 21.18 -8.93
C TYR A 203 3.50 21.40 -7.94
N HIS A 204 3.16 21.53 -6.66
CA HIS A 204 4.11 21.85 -5.60
C HIS A 204 3.89 20.96 -4.38
N GLY A 205 4.97 20.46 -3.80
CA GLY A 205 4.97 19.64 -2.59
C GLY A 205 6.21 19.82 -1.74
N ASP A 206 6.11 19.33 -0.52
CA ASP A 206 7.17 19.35 0.47
C ASP A 206 7.10 18.05 1.27
N ARG A 207 8.15 17.24 1.12
CA ARG A 207 8.26 15.92 1.71
C ARG A 207 8.08 15.97 3.24
N SER A 208 8.80 16.86 3.90
CA SER A 208 8.81 16.98 5.36
C SER A 208 7.50 17.57 5.89
N ARG A 209 6.88 18.52 5.18
CA ARG A 209 5.56 19.04 5.54
C ARG A 209 4.47 17.98 5.38
N GLY A 210 4.57 17.14 4.34
CA GLY A 210 3.67 16.00 4.15
C GLY A 210 3.71 15.06 5.35
N ILE A 211 4.91 14.64 5.78
CA ILE A 211 5.12 13.78 6.95
C ILE A 211 4.51 14.40 8.21
N ARG A 212 4.84 15.65 8.55
CA ARG A 212 4.29 16.32 9.76
C ARG A 212 2.77 16.45 9.74
N THR A 213 2.20 16.69 8.57
CA THR A 213 0.74 16.72 8.41
C THR A 213 0.14 15.36 8.72
N LEU A 214 0.71 14.28 8.19
CA LEU A 214 0.25 12.92 8.43
C LEU A 214 0.44 12.48 9.89
N GLU A 215 1.55 12.85 10.53
CA GLU A 215 1.77 12.65 11.98
C GLU A 215 0.64 13.28 12.80
N THR A 216 0.21 14.49 12.43
CA THR A 216 -0.88 15.19 13.12
C THR A 216 -2.20 14.41 12.98
N VAL A 217 -2.55 13.97 11.76
CA VAL A 217 -3.78 13.18 11.53
C VAL A 217 -3.71 11.82 12.22
N ALA A 218 -2.56 11.15 12.20
CA ALA A 218 -2.37 9.85 12.85
C ALA A 218 -2.49 9.92 14.38
N ARG A 219 -2.22 11.09 14.99
CA ARG A 219 -2.31 11.29 16.45
C ARG A 219 -3.68 11.81 16.89
N GLU A 220 -4.22 12.77 16.15
CA GLU A 220 -5.36 13.60 16.59
C GLU A 220 -6.58 13.55 15.65
N GLY A 221 -6.45 12.92 14.48
CA GLY A 221 -7.59 12.67 13.59
C GLY A 221 -8.64 11.79 14.27
N VAL A 222 -9.89 11.95 13.85
CA VAL A 222 -11.01 11.15 14.33
C VAL A 222 -11.35 10.05 13.33
N TRP A 223 -11.40 10.41 12.06
CA TRP A 223 -11.92 9.54 11.00
C TRP A 223 -10.81 8.91 10.16
N ASN A 224 -9.80 9.69 9.84
CA ASN A 224 -8.68 9.32 8.99
C ASN A 224 -7.45 8.93 9.79
N ARG A 225 -7.61 8.71 11.10
CA ARG A 225 -6.51 8.32 12.00
C ARG A 225 -5.86 7.03 11.52
N ALA A 226 -6.66 5.98 11.29
CA ALA A 226 -6.18 4.69 10.83
C ALA A 226 -5.49 4.79 9.46
N ASP A 227 -6.10 5.51 8.50
CA ASP A 227 -5.48 5.74 7.19
C ASP A 227 -4.15 6.47 7.31
N ALA A 228 -4.07 7.51 8.13
CA ALA A 228 -2.84 8.24 8.39
C ALA A 228 -1.78 7.35 9.05
N GLN A 229 -2.14 6.50 10.02
CA GLN A 229 -1.23 5.56 10.65
C GLN A 229 -0.65 4.55 9.64
N VAL A 230 -1.51 3.95 8.81
CA VAL A 230 -1.10 2.99 7.76
C VAL A 230 -0.16 3.65 6.75
N LEU A 231 -0.54 4.83 6.25
CA LEU A 231 0.26 5.60 5.31
C LEU A 231 1.60 6.02 5.89
N LEU A 232 1.59 6.50 7.14
CA LEU A 232 2.78 7.00 7.81
C LEU A 232 3.74 5.85 8.14
N ALA A 233 3.25 4.66 8.50
CA ALA A 233 4.09 3.47 8.65
C ALA A 233 4.81 3.10 7.34
N ALA A 234 4.08 3.10 6.21
CA ALA A 234 4.67 2.84 4.89
C ALA A 234 5.69 3.93 4.48
N ILE A 235 5.39 5.19 4.81
CA ILE A 235 6.31 6.31 4.59
C ILE A 235 7.56 6.13 5.45
N TYR A 236 7.43 5.90 6.75
CA TYR A 236 8.57 5.70 7.65
C TYR A 236 9.47 4.55 7.22
N ARG A 237 8.91 3.43 6.76
CA ARG A 237 9.71 2.37 6.13
C ARG A 237 10.54 2.91 4.96
N ARG A 238 9.90 3.62 4.03
CA ARG A 238 10.56 4.21 2.85
C ARG A 238 11.61 5.27 3.22
N GLU A 239 11.40 5.97 4.32
CA GLU A 239 12.30 6.99 4.87
C GLU A 239 13.42 6.38 5.76
N HIS A 240 13.45 5.05 5.94
CA HIS A 240 14.36 4.35 6.86
C HIS A 240 14.19 4.73 8.34
N HIS A 241 12.97 5.12 8.72
CA HIS A 241 12.55 5.46 10.07
C HIS A 241 11.78 4.29 10.73
N ALA A 242 12.32 3.07 10.66
CA ALA A 242 11.63 1.86 11.11
C ALA A 242 11.14 1.93 12.58
N ARG A 243 11.87 2.60 13.46
CA ARG A 243 11.47 2.80 14.86
C ARG A 243 10.15 3.55 15.00
N ASP A 244 9.93 4.58 14.19
CA ASP A 244 8.70 5.38 14.24
C ASP A 244 7.51 4.58 13.68
N ALA A 245 7.75 3.69 12.70
CA ALA A 245 6.74 2.78 12.16
C ALA A 245 6.28 1.73 13.19
N VAL A 246 7.18 1.18 14.02
CA VAL A 246 6.85 0.15 15.02
C VAL A 246 5.71 0.58 15.94
N SER A 247 5.75 1.81 16.47
CA SER A 247 4.70 2.31 17.37
C SER A 247 3.35 2.39 16.67
N LEU A 248 3.31 2.86 15.43
CA LEU A 248 2.07 2.95 14.65
C LEU A 248 1.49 1.57 14.35
N LEU A 249 2.35 0.60 14.02
CA LEU A 249 1.94 -0.76 13.70
C LEU A 249 1.42 -1.49 14.94
N GLN A 250 2.02 -1.28 16.11
CA GLN A 250 1.50 -1.82 17.37
C GLN A 250 0.12 -1.25 17.70
N ASP A 251 -0.09 0.06 17.54
CA ASP A 251 -1.40 0.70 17.71
C ASP A 251 -2.44 0.15 16.72
N LEU A 252 -2.04 -0.08 15.46
CA LEU A 252 -2.90 -0.65 14.43
C LEU A 252 -3.26 -2.12 14.72
N ILE A 253 -2.33 -2.93 15.24
CA ILE A 253 -2.61 -4.31 15.67
C ILE A 253 -3.61 -4.32 16.84
N GLY A 254 -3.52 -3.36 17.76
CA GLY A 254 -4.48 -3.21 18.84
C GLY A 254 -5.89 -2.88 18.36
N GLN A 255 -6.00 -2.04 17.33
CA GLN A 255 -7.28 -1.62 16.73
C GLN A 255 -7.87 -2.68 15.78
N PHE A 256 -7.01 -3.34 14.98
CA PHE A 256 -7.40 -4.28 13.92
C PHE A 256 -6.65 -5.61 14.07
N PRO A 257 -6.96 -6.39 15.11
CA PRO A 257 -6.17 -7.57 15.48
C PRO A 257 -6.21 -8.71 14.45
N ARG A 258 -7.20 -8.69 13.53
CA ARG A 258 -7.37 -9.70 12.47
C ARG A 258 -6.60 -9.33 11.20
N ASN A 259 -6.03 -8.12 11.13
CA ASN A 259 -5.21 -7.69 10.01
C ASN A 259 -3.79 -8.30 10.09
N HIS A 260 -3.58 -9.40 9.37
CA HIS A 260 -2.27 -10.05 9.30
C HIS A 260 -1.20 -9.23 8.55
N LEU A 261 -1.58 -8.35 7.62
CA LEU A 261 -0.60 -7.52 6.88
C LEU A 261 0.11 -6.52 7.80
N VAL A 262 -0.57 -5.95 8.79
CA VAL A 262 0.05 -5.04 9.77
C VAL A 262 1.09 -5.79 10.62
N ARG A 263 0.81 -7.05 11.00
CA ARG A 263 1.78 -7.90 11.72
C ARG A 263 2.98 -8.26 10.86
N PHE A 264 2.76 -8.56 9.58
CA PHE A 264 3.84 -8.82 8.63
C PHE A 264 4.76 -7.60 8.50
N GLU A 265 4.18 -6.41 8.43
CA GLU A 265 4.97 -5.18 8.38
C GLU A 265 5.73 -4.92 9.69
N LEU A 266 5.15 -5.26 10.85
CA LEU A 266 5.84 -5.15 12.13
C LEU A 266 7.09 -6.06 12.18
N VAL A 267 7.01 -7.29 11.67
CA VAL A 267 8.17 -8.20 11.53
C VAL A 267 9.25 -7.57 10.65
N GLN A 268 8.86 -6.91 9.56
CA GLN A 268 9.80 -6.23 8.67
C GLN A 268 10.46 -5.04 9.37
N MET A 269 9.72 -4.25 10.16
CA MET A 269 10.29 -3.13 10.91
C MET A 269 11.27 -3.58 11.99
N TYR A 270 10.97 -4.66 12.71
CA TYR A 270 11.94 -5.25 13.64
C TYR A 270 13.19 -5.76 12.92
N SER A 271 13.02 -6.35 11.73
CA SER A 271 14.15 -6.81 10.90
C SER A 271 15.02 -5.66 10.41
N ASP A 272 14.41 -4.56 9.96
CA ASP A 272 15.13 -3.34 9.54
C ASP A 272 15.88 -2.67 10.71
N LEU A 273 15.39 -2.83 11.95
CA LEU A 273 16.06 -2.39 13.17
C LEU A 273 17.15 -3.35 13.68
N GLY A 274 17.27 -4.54 13.09
CA GLY A 274 18.14 -5.61 13.58
C GLY A 274 17.66 -6.29 14.88
N ASP A 275 16.40 -6.06 15.27
CA ASP A 275 15.78 -6.68 16.44
C ASP A 275 15.27 -8.08 16.10
N GLN A 276 16.20 -9.03 16.03
CA GLN A 276 15.92 -10.41 15.64
C GLN A 276 14.96 -11.11 16.60
N GLU A 277 15.04 -10.78 17.89
CA GLU A 277 14.20 -11.40 18.92
C GLU A 277 12.75 -10.96 18.79
N ALA A 278 12.49 -9.65 18.64
CA ALA A 278 11.15 -9.13 18.45
C ALA A 278 10.51 -9.64 17.14
N ALA A 279 11.29 -9.67 16.04
CA ALA A 279 10.83 -10.21 14.78
C ALA A 279 10.42 -11.69 14.90
N ARG A 280 11.28 -12.53 15.52
CA ARG A 280 10.99 -13.96 15.73
C ARG A 280 9.75 -14.18 16.59
N LYS A 281 9.61 -13.41 17.66
CA LYS A 281 8.46 -13.49 18.56
C LYS A 281 7.14 -13.15 17.84
N GLU A 282 7.14 -12.15 16.98
CA GLU A 282 5.95 -11.79 16.20
C GLU A 282 5.63 -12.86 15.14
N ILE A 283 6.63 -13.46 14.49
CA ILE A 283 6.43 -14.60 13.58
C ILE A 283 5.79 -15.79 14.31
N GLU A 284 6.28 -16.13 15.52
CA GLU A 284 5.71 -17.19 16.34
C GLU A 284 4.25 -16.89 16.74
N ALA A 285 3.95 -15.64 17.08
CA ALA A 285 2.59 -15.21 17.38
C ALA A 285 1.66 -15.36 16.16
N ILE A 286 2.12 -15.03 14.95
CA ILE A 286 1.36 -15.23 13.70
C ILE A 286 1.08 -16.71 13.46
N TRP A 287 2.08 -17.59 13.63
CA TRP A 287 1.87 -19.03 13.50
C TRP A 287 0.89 -19.58 14.53
N GLU A 288 0.92 -19.08 15.76
CA GLU A 288 -0.03 -19.48 16.80
C GLU A 288 -1.45 -19.04 16.48
N LEU A 289 -1.64 -17.80 16.00
CA LEU A 289 -2.94 -17.30 15.54
C LEU A 289 -3.48 -18.14 14.37
N HIS A 290 -2.61 -18.53 13.43
CA HIS A 290 -3.00 -19.41 12.33
C HIS A 290 -3.39 -20.81 12.83
N ARG A 291 -2.56 -21.44 13.66
CA ARG A 291 -2.76 -22.79 14.21
C ARG A 291 -4.03 -22.89 15.06
N THR A 292 -4.36 -21.83 15.79
CA THR A 292 -5.56 -21.77 16.64
C THR A 292 -6.82 -21.39 15.88
N GLY A 293 -6.72 -21.06 14.59
CA GLY A 293 -7.84 -20.65 13.77
C GLY A 293 -8.41 -19.28 14.18
N ALA A 294 -7.56 -18.37 14.65
CA ALA A 294 -7.98 -17.02 15.01
C ALA A 294 -8.57 -16.28 13.79
N PRO A 295 -9.61 -15.44 13.98
CA PRO A 295 -10.18 -14.62 12.91
C PRO A 295 -9.12 -13.82 12.16
N GLY A 296 -9.17 -13.82 10.83
CA GLY A 296 -8.17 -13.20 9.95
C GLY A 296 -6.90 -14.03 9.68
N PHE A 297 -6.71 -15.13 10.43
CA PHE A 297 -5.55 -16.04 10.29
C PHE A 297 -5.95 -17.46 9.88
N ALA A 298 -7.19 -17.90 10.17
CA ALA A 298 -7.67 -19.24 9.82
C ALA A 298 -7.62 -19.53 8.31
N GLU A 299 -7.94 -18.52 7.48
CA GLU A 299 -7.95 -18.63 6.02
C GLU A 299 -6.65 -18.15 5.36
N LEU A 300 -5.71 -17.62 6.15
CA LEU A 300 -4.41 -17.19 5.66
C LEU A 300 -3.64 -18.42 5.17
N MET A 301 -3.25 -18.42 3.90
CA MET A 301 -2.41 -19.50 3.36
C MET A 301 -1.09 -19.57 4.17
N PRO A 302 -0.71 -20.73 4.70
CA PRO A 302 0.51 -20.85 5.52
C PRO A 302 1.76 -20.44 4.75
N GLU A 303 1.76 -20.57 3.42
CA GLU A 303 2.85 -20.12 2.56
C GLU A 303 3.09 -18.60 2.60
N LYS A 304 2.11 -17.79 3.02
CA LYS A 304 2.32 -16.36 3.28
C LYS A 304 3.17 -16.15 4.53
N ILE A 305 2.99 -16.98 5.54
CA ILE A 305 3.78 -16.98 6.77
C ILE A 305 5.17 -17.57 6.50
N ASP A 306 5.27 -18.66 5.73
CA ASP A 306 6.55 -19.21 5.27
C ASP A 306 7.33 -18.19 4.42
N TYR A 307 6.68 -17.39 3.59
CA TYR A 307 7.35 -16.33 2.83
C TYR A 307 7.95 -15.26 3.74
N LEU A 308 7.20 -14.81 4.74
CA LEU A 308 7.68 -13.84 5.74
C LEU A 308 8.88 -14.41 6.51
N GLU A 309 8.74 -15.61 7.06
CA GLU A 309 9.79 -16.26 7.86
C GLU A 309 11.02 -16.62 7.02
N GLY A 310 10.84 -17.11 5.80
CA GLY A 310 11.92 -17.40 4.88
C GLY A 310 12.72 -16.15 4.49
N ASN A 311 12.07 -15.00 4.30
CA ASN A 311 12.76 -13.73 4.09
C ASN A 311 13.53 -13.27 5.34
N PHE A 312 12.91 -13.35 6.51
CA PHE A 312 13.55 -13.05 7.79
C PHE A 312 14.83 -13.88 7.96
N LEU A 313 14.73 -15.22 7.86
CA LEU A 313 15.87 -16.14 7.98
C LEU A 313 16.95 -15.87 6.92
N PHE A 314 16.55 -15.58 5.68
CA PHE A 314 17.50 -15.22 4.63
C PHE A 314 18.34 -14.03 5.04
N TRP A 315 17.72 -12.93 5.49
CA TRP A 315 18.45 -11.70 5.84
C TRP A 315 19.36 -11.88 7.06
N TYR A 316 18.96 -12.72 8.02
CA TYR A 316 19.81 -13.11 9.16
C TYR A 316 20.84 -14.22 8.86
N ASN A 317 20.97 -14.63 7.60
CA ASN A 317 21.94 -15.61 7.12
C ASN A 317 21.69 -17.07 7.56
N ASP A 318 20.49 -17.39 8.04
CA ASP A 318 20.06 -18.77 8.33
C ASP A 318 19.56 -19.44 7.04
N LEU A 319 20.50 -19.75 6.14
CA LEU A 319 20.18 -20.11 4.75
C LEU A 319 19.52 -21.48 4.58
N ASP A 320 19.79 -22.46 5.45
CA ASP A 320 19.15 -23.78 5.40
C ASP A 320 17.66 -23.72 5.72
N PRO A 321 17.21 -23.17 6.87
CA PRO A 321 15.78 -23.05 7.12
C PRO A 321 15.13 -22.05 6.15
N ALA A 322 15.81 -20.97 5.76
CA ALA A 322 15.29 -20.07 4.72
C ALA A 322 15.00 -20.80 3.39
N LEU A 323 15.86 -21.74 3.01
CA LEU A 323 15.67 -22.57 1.82
C LEU A 323 14.41 -23.44 1.94
N GLU A 324 14.22 -24.09 3.08
CA GLU A 324 13.06 -24.96 3.33
C GLU A 324 11.74 -24.17 3.24
N HIS A 325 11.65 -23.02 3.91
CA HIS A 325 10.48 -22.15 3.81
C HIS A 325 10.24 -21.72 2.36
N MET A 326 11.26 -21.23 1.67
CA MET A 326 11.10 -20.73 0.30
C MET A 326 10.74 -21.84 -0.71
N GLN A 327 11.15 -23.09 -0.47
CA GLN A 327 10.69 -24.25 -1.23
C GLN A 327 9.19 -24.54 -1.03
N LYS A 328 8.67 -24.44 0.20
CA LYS A 328 7.22 -24.56 0.46
C LYS A 328 6.43 -23.48 -0.28
N VAL A 329 6.88 -22.23 -0.20
CA VAL A 329 6.25 -21.09 -0.88
C VAL A 329 6.21 -21.31 -2.39
N THR A 330 7.36 -21.65 -2.99
CA THR A 330 7.47 -21.80 -4.44
C THR A 330 6.72 -23.02 -4.98
N ALA A 331 6.53 -24.06 -4.18
CA ALA A 331 5.68 -25.21 -4.55
C ALA A 331 4.20 -24.83 -4.76
N LYS A 332 3.73 -23.73 -4.15
CA LYS A 332 2.39 -23.18 -4.35
C LYS A 332 2.39 -21.78 -4.98
N ALA A 333 3.48 -21.36 -5.62
CA ALA A 333 3.66 -19.99 -6.12
C ALA A 333 2.48 -19.47 -6.97
N MET A 334 1.90 -20.32 -7.82
CA MET A 334 0.78 -19.93 -8.70
C MET A 334 -0.56 -19.73 -7.96
N GLN A 335 -0.66 -20.17 -6.70
CA GLN A 335 -1.83 -19.96 -5.83
C GLN A 335 -1.70 -18.69 -4.99
N LEU A 336 -0.49 -18.13 -4.90
CA LEU A 336 -0.19 -16.91 -4.16
C LEU A 336 -0.45 -15.67 -5.03
N ASP A 337 -0.51 -14.50 -4.39
CA ASP A 337 -0.50 -13.24 -5.12
C ASP A 337 0.80 -13.10 -5.93
N LEU A 338 0.73 -12.25 -6.96
CA LEU A 338 1.83 -12.08 -7.91
C LEU A 338 3.12 -11.63 -7.22
N ASN A 339 3.06 -10.76 -6.22
CA ASN A 339 4.26 -10.28 -5.55
C ASN A 339 4.99 -11.43 -4.84
N THR A 340 4.28 -12.16 -3.99
CA THR A 340 4.83 -13.31 -3.26
C THR A 340 5.37 -14.37 -4.22
N CYS A 341 4.64 -14.66 -5.31
CA CYS A 341 5.08 -15.60 -6.35
C CYS A 341 6.44 -15.21 -6.94
N LEU A 342 6.58 -13.97 -7.42
CA LEU A 342 7.81 -13.52 -8.08
C LEU A 342 8.98 -13.43 -7.10
N MET A 343 8.74 -12.81 -5.94
CA MET A 343 9.78 -12.57 -4.94
C MET A 343 10.29 -13.87 -4.33
N SER A 344 9.41 -14.86 -4.09
CA SER A 344 9.83 -16.16 -3.54
C SER A 344 10.72 -16.94 -4.50
N TRP A 345 10.40 -16.97 -5.80
CA TRP A 345 11.28 -17.59 -6.80
C TRP A 345 12.63 -16.89 -6.91
N MET A 346 12.64 -15.55 -6.94
CA MET A 346 13.90 -14.80 -6.94
C MET A 346 14.72 -15.08 -5.68
N ARG A 347 14.08 -15.04 -4.51
CA ARG A 347 14.75 -15.28 -3.23
C ARG A 347 15.30 -16.71 -3.12
N LEU A 348 14.55 -17.70 -3.60
CA LEU A 348 14.99 -19.08 -3.69
C LEU A 348 16.27 -19.19 -4.55
N GLY A 349 16.30 -18.50 -5.69
CA GLY A 349 17.48 -18.41 -6.53
C GLY A 349 18.69 -17.80 -5.82
N GLN A 350 18.47 -16.71 -5.07
CA GLN A 350 19.51 -16.04 -4.28
C GLN A 350 20.06 -16.95 -3.18
N ILE A 351 19.20 -17.70 -2.48
CA ILE A 351 19.60 -18.69 -1.48
C ILE A 351 20.48 -19.76 -2.13
N TYR A 352 20.06 -20.32 -3.28
CA TYR A 352 20.86 -21.31 -4.00
C TYR A 352 22.22 -20.78 -4.45
N ASP A 353 22.30 -19.54 -4.94
CA ASP A 353 23.57 -18.91 -5.30
C ASP A 353 24.52 -18.76 -4.10
N LEU A 354 24.01 -18.29 -2.95
CA LEU A 354 24.79 -18.19 -1.71
C LEU A 354 25.29 -19.56 -1.23
N LYS A 355 24.50 -20.61 -1.45
CA LYS A 355 24.86 -22.01 -1.16
C LYS A 355 25.71 -22.67 -2.25
N LYS A 356 26.12 -21.92 -3.29
CA LYS A 356 26.90 -22.42 -4.45
C LYS A 356 26.20 -23.50 -5.28
N LEU A 357 24.86 -23.56 -5.22
CA LEU A 357 24.00 -24.48 -5.96
C LEU A 357 23.50 -23.82 -7.26
N ARG A 358 24.45 -23.51 -8.15
CA ARG A 358 24.19 -22.67 -9.33
C ARG A 358 23.12 -23.21 -10.29
N PRO A 359 23.06 -24.51 -10.62
CA PRO A 359 22.00 -25.03 -11.50
C PRO A 359 20.60 -24.78 -10.96
N GLN A 360 20.40 -24.97 -9.64
CA GLN A 360 19.14 -24.74 -8.96
C GLN A 360 18.80 -23.23 -8.90
N ALA A 361 19.80 -22.39 -8.67
CA ALA A 361 19.62 -20.94 -8.69
C ALA A 361 19.10 -20.46 -10.05
N LEU A 362 19.73 -20.92 -11.14
CA LEU A 362 19.32 -20.58 -12.50
C LEU A 362 17.91 -21.05 -12.84
N ALA A 363 17.49 -22.22 -12.34
CA ALA A 363 16.13 -22.71 -12.50
C ALA A 363 15.13 -21.78 -11.79
N ALA A 364 15.36 -21.46 -10.52
CA ALA A 364 14.48 -20.59 -9.73
C ALA A 364 14.35 -19.18 -10.34
N TYR A 365 15.44 -18.56 -10.82
CA TYR A 365 15.35 -17.26 -11.50
C TYR A 365 14.56 -17.32 -12.81
N ARG A 366 14.61 -18.44 -13.54
CA ARG A 366 13.81 -18.60 -14.77
C ARG A 366 12.32 -18.67 -14.47
N GLU A 367 11.93 -19.29 -13.36
CA GLU A 367 10.52 -19.29 -12.90
C GLU A 367 10.04 -17.87 -12.59
N ALA A 368 10.83 -17.09 -11.83
CA ALA A 368 10.50 -15.68 -11.58
C ALA A 368 10.35 -14.86 -12.88
N ILE A 369 11.23 -15.10 -13.86
CA ILE A 369 11.16 -14.42 -15.17
C ILE A 369 9.93 -14.86 -15.97
N ALA A 370 9.60 -16.16 -15.96
CA ALA A 370 8.49 -16.71 -16.72
C ALA A 370 7.13 -16.24 -16.19
N ALA A 371 6.99 -16.12 -14.86
CA ALA A 371 5.75 -15.70 -14.22
C ALA A 371 5.34 -14.25 -14.58
N ALA A 372 6.31 -13.34 -14.72
CA ALA A 372 6.06 -11.94 -15.08
C ALA A 372 7.24 -11.30 -15.84
N PRO A 373 7.41 -11.55 -17.15
CA PRO A 373 8.63 -11.19 -17.89
C PRO A 373 8.99 -9.70 -17.93
N GLN A 374 8.01 -8.83 -17.68
CA GLN A 374 8.13 -7.37 -17.69
C GLN A 374 8.30 -6.76 -16.30
N SER A 375 8.14 -7.55 -15.23
CA SER A 375 8.28 -7.09 -13.85
C SER A 375 9.73 -6.69 -13.52
N GLU A 376 9.91 -5.82 -12.52
CA GLU A 376 11.23 -5.48 -12.00
C GLU A 376 11.94 -6.70 -11.40
N VAL A 377 11.20 -7.60 -10.74
CA VAL A 377 11.73 -8.86 -10.20
C VAL A 377 12.29 -9.75 -11.33
N ALA A 378 11.62 -9.80 -12.49
CA ALA A 378 12.14 -10.50 -13.66
C ALA A 378 13.38 -9.81 -14.24
N LYS A 379 13.44 -8.48 -14.25
CA LYS A 379 14.64 -7.74 -14.69
C LYS A 379 15.81 -8.01 -13.75
N GLU A 380 15.61 -7.98 -12.44
CA GLU A 380 16.62 -8.31 -11.44
C GLU A 380 17.08 -9.77 -11.58
N SER A 381 16.14 -10.71 -11.68
CA SER A 381 16.42 -12.13 -11.89
C SER A 381 17.24 -12.40 -13.17
N LYS A 382 17.00 -11.65 -14.26
CA LYS A 382 17.82 -11.72 -15.49
C LYS A 382 19.27 -11.33 -15.25
N GLN A 383 19.54 -10.35 -14.38
CA GLN A 383 20.90 -10.00 -13.99
C GLN A 383 21.57 -11.18 -13.26
N TYR A 384 20.81 -11.87 -12.41
CA TYR A 384 21.33 -13.04 -11.69
C TYR A 384 21.57 -14.27 -12.56
N ILE A 385 20.93 -14.39 -13.73
CA ILE A 385 21.30 -15.39 -14.74
C ILE A 385 22.73 -15.17 -15.25
N GLY A 386 23.11 -13.92 -15.51
CA GLY A 386 24.45 -13.56 -16.01
C GLY A 386 25.53 -13.58 -14.94
N LYS A 387 25.20 -13.17 -13.70
CA LYS A 387 26.13 -13.10 -12.58
C LYS A 387 25.48 -13.63 -11.31
N PRO A 388 26.05 -14.64 -10.62
CA PRO A 388 25.49 -15.15 -9.37
C PRO A 388 25.26 -14.04 -8.35
N TYR A 389 24.13 -14.13 -7.65
CA TYR A 389 23.85 -13.25 -6.52
C TYR A 389 24.98 -13.37 -5.49
N ARG A 390 25.41 -12.22 -4.98
CA ARG A 390 26.31 -12.11 -3.84
C ARG A 390 25.71 -11.09 -2.90
N ARG A 391 25.77 -11.39 -1.60
CA ARG A 391 25.36 -10.43 -0.59
C ARG A 391 26.39 -9.30 -0.54
N SER A 392 25.95 -8.05 -0.68
CA SER A 392 26.79 -6.89 -0.38
C SER A 392 27.01 -6.82 1.13
N LEU A 393 28.24 -6.51 1.58
CA LEU A 393 28.53 -6.36 3.00
C LEU A 393 27.77 -5.14 3.56
N PRO A 394 27.39 -5.14 4.86
CA PRO A 394 26.67 -4.01 5.48
C PRO A 394 27.33 -2.64 5.24
N ALA A 395 28.66 -2.59 5.14
CA ALA A 395 29.40 -1.36 4.86
C ALA A 395 29.19 -0.80 3.43
N GLU A 396 28.85 -1.65 2.45
CA GLU A 396 28.52 -1.22 1.08
C GLU A 396 27.09 -0.67 0.97
N ARG A 397 26.16 -1.10 1.85
CA ARG A 397 24.80 -0.53 1.92
C ARG A 397 24.86 0.94 2.35
N SER A 398 25.50 1.27 3.47
CA SER A 398 25.65 2.67 3.90
C SER A 398 26.41 3.55 2.90
N ALA A 399 27.33 2.99 2.11
CA ALA A 399 28.10 3.74 1.10
C ALA A 399 27.37 3.95 -0.24
N LEU A 400 26.47 3.03 -0.62
CA LEU A 400 25.56 3.19 -1.77
C LEU A 400 24.36 4.08 -1.44
N GLU A 401 23.90 4.04 -0.18
CA GLU A 401 22.75 4.80 0.32
C GLU A 401 23.10 6.27 0.66
N SER A 402 24.36 6.58 0.97
CA SER A 402 24.84 7.96 1.19
C SER A 402 25.19 8.72 -0.10
N ARG A 403 25.07 8.07 -1.27
CA ARG A 403 25.48 8.62 -2.58
C ARG A 403 24.33 8.90 -3.55
N ASN A 404 23.07 8.69 -3.15
CA ASN A 404 21.90 8.97 -4.00
C ASN A 404 20.94 9.97 -3.37
#